data_AF-A0A376KN81-F1
#
_entry.id   AF-A0A376KN81-F1
#
_cell.length_a   1.000
_cell.length_b   1.000
_cell.length_c   1.000
_cell.angle_alpha   90.00
_cell.angle_beta   90.00
_cell.angle_gamma   90.00
#
_symmetry.space_group_name_H-M   'P 1'
#
loop_
_entity.id
_entity.type
_entity.pdbx_description
1 polymer ?
#
loop_
_entity_poly.entity_id
_entity_poly.type
_entity_poly.pdbx_seq_one_letter_code
_entity_poly.pdbx_strand_id
1 'polypeptide(L)'
;MTDGLLTINPVTLVSASRYHVLDNTLGSDDYEVDPFTPAETAAIYDACHYPEWRNLFRFAFNTGLRSSELCALRWTDIDFIGNTAHVQTASVVGIIKSTKTKAGTRKVQLNSEALAALQAQKPYTALKSDFIFSDPKTRAPWANADAIRKKAWVPTLKKAGVRYRNPYQTRHTFATRHISQGR
;
A
#
# COMPACT_ATOMS: atom_id res chain seq x y z
N MET A 1 36.10 -28.00 25.40
CA MET A 1 35.56 -29.37 25.23
C MET A 1 34.55 -29.56 26.36
N THR A 2 33.27 -29.86 26.21
CA THR A 2 32.36 -30.10 25.08
C THR A 2 30.94 -30.10 25.67
N ASP A 3 29.99 -29.54 24.94
CA ASP A 3 28.53 -29.77 24.91
C ASP A 3 27.74 -30.08 26.18
N GLY A 4 26.90 -29.11 26.56
CA GLY A 4 25.67 -29.33 27.32
C GLY A 4 24.51 -29.70 26.39
N LEU A 5 24.10 -30.96 26.42
CA LEU A 5 22.86 -31.47 25.83
C LEU A 5 21.83 -31.68 26.94
N LEU A 6 20.73 -30.91 26.92
CA LEU A 6 19.50 -31.24 27.65
C LEU A 6 18.48 -31.79 26.64
N THR A 7 18.19 -33.08 26.79
CA THR A 7 17.45 -33.93 25.84
C THR A 7 16.00 -34.14 26.27
N ILE A 8 15.32 -33.13 26.82
CA ILE A 8 13.89 -33.25 27.17
C ILE A 8 13.14 -31.92 27.02
N ASN A 9 12.04 -31.95 26.27
CA ASN A 9 11.08 -30.85 26.13
C ASN A 9 10.12 -30.87 27.36
N PRO A 10 10.10 -29.84 28.21
CA PRO A 10 9.38 -29.85 29.50
C PRO A 10 7.86 -29.62 29.39
N VAL A 11 7.27 -29.64 28.19
CA VAL A 11 5.82 -29.37 28.00
C VAL A 11 5.00 -30.67 28.01
N THR A 12 5.16 -31.50 29.04
CA THR A 12 4.33 -32.71 29.25
C THR A 12 3.61 -32.75 30.60
N LEU A 13 3.64 -31.67 31.39
CA LEU A 13 3.09 -31.67 32.76
C LEU A 13 2.07 -30.57 33.09
N VAL A 14 1.36 -30.00 32.11
CA VAL A 14 0.19 -29.13 32.42
C VAL A 14 -1.02 -29.58 31.62
N SER A 15 -2.01 -30.13 32.32
CA SER A 15 -3.22 -30.72 31.74
C SER A 15 -4.16 -29.68 31.12
N ALA A 16 -4.75 -30.06 30.00
CA ALA A 16 -5.62 -29.25 29.14
C ALA A 16 -7.06 -29.05 29.68
N SER A 17 -7.22 -28.83 30.99
CA SER A 17 -8.56 -28.79 31.62
C SER A 17 -8.84 -27.54 32.47
N ARG A 18 -8.02 -26.48 32.34
CA ARG A 18 -8.15 -25.28 33.20
C ARG A 18 -8.23 -23.94 32.48
N TYR A 19 -8.56 -23.93 31.18
CA TYR A 19 -8.73 -22.71 30.38
C TYR A 19 -10.09 -22.68 29.64
N HIS A 20 -11.14 -22.98 30.39
CA HIS A 20 -12.49 -22.45 30.21
C HIS A 20 -12.87 -22.12 31.66
N VAL A 21 -13.06 -20.89 32.10
CA VAL A 21 -13.87 -19.79 31.58
C VAL A 21 -13.37 -18.51 32.26
N LEU A 22 -13.25 -17.41 31.50
CA LEU A 22 -13.60 -16.04 31.88
C LEU A 22 -13.31 -15.14 30.67
N ASP A 23 -14.38 -14.87 29.92
CA ASP A 23 -14.66 -13.69 29.08
C ASP A 23 -13.47 -12.85 28.58
N ASN A 24 -13.29 -12.75 27.26
CA ASN A 24 -14.17 -11.92 26.43
C ASN A 24 -13.76 -12.02 24.95
N THR A 25 -14.79 -12.09 24.11
CA THR A 25 -14.76 -11.99 22.65
C THR A 25 -13.85 -10.89 22.10
N LEU A 26 -13.11 -11.18 21.02
CA LEU A 26 -13.05 -10.40 19.78
C LEU A 26 -12.32 -11.23 18.71
N GLY A 27 -13.01 -11.39 17.58
CA GLY A 27 -12.82 -12.43 16.58
C GLY A 27 -11.41 -12.55 15.99
N SER A 28 -11.13 -13.75 15.48
CA SER A 28 -10.37 -13.89 14.25
C SER A 28 -10.85 -12.82 13.26
N ASP A 29 -10.00 -11.84 12.95
CA ASP A 29 -10.27 -10.83 11.92
C ASP A 29 -10.51 -11.58 10.60
N ASP A 30 -11.77 -11.83 10.31
CA ASP A 30 -12.23 -12.36 9.04
C ASP A 30 -11.99 -11.24 8.02
N TYR A 31 -10.77 -11.20 7.47
CA TYR A 31 -10.35 -10.17 6.53
C TYR A 31 -11.12 -10.35 5.22
N GLU A 32 -12.29 -9.73 5.14
CA GLU A 32 -13.12 -9.77 3.94
C GLU A 32 -12.58 -8.80 2.88
N VAL A 33 -12.44 -9.31 1.65
CA VAL A 33 -12.04 -8.52 0.49
C VAL A 33 -13.23 -7.69 0.01
N ASP A 34 -13.08 -6.37 0.03
CA ASP A 34 -14.16 -5.41 -0.20
C ASP A 34 -13.71 -4.37 -1.25
N PRO A 35 -13.77 -4.73 -2.55
CA PRO A 35 -13.27 -3.89 -3.64
C PRO A 35 -14.19 -2.69 -3.88
N PHE A 36 -13.59 -1.57 -4.28
CA PHE A 36 -14.35 -0.38 -4.67
C PHE A 36 -15.01 -0.57 -6.03
N THR A 37 -16.26 -0.11 -6.14
CA THR A 37 -16.95 -0.01 -7.42
C THR A 37 -16.36 1.09 -8.30
N PRO A 38 -16.59 1.07 -9.63
CA PRO A 38 -16.18 2.15 -10.52
C PRO A 38 -16.78 3.52 -10.11
N ALA A 39 -18.04 3.52 -9.66
CA ALA A 39 -18.72 4.73 -9.20
C ALA A 39 -18.08 5.32 -7.94
N GLU A 40 -17.75 4.47 -6.94
CA GLU A 40 -17.03 4.92 -5.76
C GLU A 40 -15.63 5.43 -6.12
N THR A 41 -14.93 4.77 -7.05
CA THR A 41 -13.60 5.18 -7.49
C THR A 41 -13.63 6.56 -8.15
N ALA A 42 -14.64 6.83 -8.99
CA ALA A 42 -14.85 8.15 -9.59
C ALA A 42 -15.16 9.21 -8.51
N ALA A 43 -16.06 8.91 -7.57
CA ALA A 43 -16.38 9.81 -6.46
C ALA A 43 -15.15 10.15 -5.60
N ILE A 44 -14.25 9.19 -5.38
CA ILE A 44 -12.98 9.41 -4.68
C ILE A 44 -12.08 10.38 -5.45
N TYR A 45 -11.97 10.24 -6.77
CA TYR A 45 -11.17 11.15 -7.60
C TYR A 45 -11.71 12.59 -7.57
N ASP A 46 -13.02 12.75 -7.61
CA ASP A 46 -13.68 14.07 -7.61
C ASP A 46 -13.66 14.72 -6.22
N ALA A 47 -13.64 13.92 -5.16
CA ALA A 47 -13.56 14.41 -3.80
C ALA A 47 -12.15 14.89 -3.39
N CYS A 48 -11.10 14.51 -4.13
CA CYS A 48 -9.72 14.88 -3.80
C CYS A 48 -9.55 16.40 -3.66
N HIS A 49 -8.97 16.83 -2.53
CA HIS A 49 -8.74 18.26 -2.30
C HIS A 49 -7.59 18.82 -3.13
N TYR A 50 -6.58 17.98 -3.40
CA TYR A 50 -5.41 18.35 -4.22
C TYR A 50 -5.33 17.46 -5.46
N PRO A 51 -4.94 17.99 -6.63
CA PRO A 51 -4.66 17.19 -7.82
C PRO A 51 -3.63 16.08 -7.57
N GLU A 52 -2.61 16.34 -6.75
CA GLU A 52 -1.58 15.36 -6.39
C GLU A 52 -2.15 14.15 -5.64
N TRP A 53 -3.19 14.35 -4.82
CA TRP A 53 -3.90 13.24 -4.16
C TRP A 53 -4.69 12.41 -5.17
N ARG A 54 -5.35 13.08 -6.13
CA ARG A 54 -6.05 12.41 -7.23
C ARG A 54 -5.09 11.57 -8.05
N ASN A 55 -3.93 12.10 -8.41
CA ASN A 55 -2.89 11.36 -9.15
C ASN A 55 -2.39 10.16 -8.35
N LEU A 56 -2.13 10.33 -7.05
CA LEU A 56 -1.71 9.25 -6.15
C LEU A 56 -2.75 8.12 -6.12
N PHE A 57 -4.02 8.44 -5.88
CA PHE A 57 -5.08 7.42 -5.81
C PHE A 57 -5.34 6.78 -7.17
N ARG A 58 -5.35 7.56 -8.26
CA ARG A 58 -5.49 7.02 -9.61
C ARG A 58 -4.38 6.03 -9.92
N PHE A 59 -3.14 6.35 -9.57
CA PHE A 59 -2.03 5.42 -9.72
C PHE A 59 -2.21 4.17 -8.83
N ALA A 60 -2.59 4.33 -7.57
CA ALA A 60 -2.81 3.22 -6.64
C ALA A 60 -3.87 2.21 -7.14
N PHE A 61 -5.04 2.70 -7.57
CA PHE A 61 -6.12 1.87 -8.10
C PHE A 61 -5.78 1.15 -9.40
N ASN A 62 -4.83 1.67 -10.18
CA ASN A 62 -4.44 1.11 -11.48
C ASN A 62 -3.16 0.28 -11.43
N THR A 63 -2.53 0.14 -10.26
CA THR A 63 -1.27 -0.61 -10.12
C THR A 63 -1.26 -1.56 -8.91
N GLY A 64 -2.16 -1.36 -7.94
CA GLY A 64 -2.26 -2.17 -6.73
C GLY A 64 -1.01 -2.10 -5.83
N LEU A 65 -0.20 -1.04 -5.95
CA LEU A 65 0.93 -0.80 -5.06
C LEU A 65 0.44 -0.53 -3.63
N ARG A 66 1.20 -1.02 -2.65
CA ARG A 66 0.94 -0.73 -1.24
C ARG A 66 1.29 0.73 -0.96
N SER A 67 0.60 1.35 0.00
CA SER A 67 0.88 2.74 0.39
C SER A 67 2.34 2.98 0.76
N SER A 68 3.03 2.01 1.36
CA SER A 68 4.46 2.11 1.68
C SER A 68 5.35 2.08 0.43
N GLU A 69 4.95 1.36 -0.62
CA GLU A 69 5.63 1.35 -1.92
C GLU A 69 5.40 2.67 -2.66
N LEU A 70 4.17 3.22 -2.60
CA LEU A 70 3.85 4.54 -3.15
C LEU A 70 4.68 5.65 -2.50
N CYS A 71 4.92 5.59 -1.18
CA CYS A 71 5.80 6.53 -0.48
C CYS A 71 7.24 6.49 -0.99
N ALA A 72 7.74 5.31 -1.39
CA ALA A 72 9.13 5.08 -1.75
C ALA A 72 9.40 5.19 -3.26
N LEU A 73 8.36 5.30 -4.09
CA LEU A 73 8.46 5.26 -5.54
C LEU A 73 9.13 6.54 -6.09
N ARG A 74 10.23 6.37 -6.83
CA ARG A 74 10.98 7.47 -7.45
C ARG A 74 10.75 7.56 -8.95
N TRP A 75 10.98 8.74 -9.52
CA TRP A 75 10.88 8.94 -10.98
C TRP A 75 11.82 8.03 -11.76
N THR A 76 12.99 7.71 -11.19
CA THR A 76 13.97 6.78 -11.76
C THR A 76 13.52 5.32 -11.76
N ASP A 77 12.49 4.97 -10.98
CA ASP A 77 11.93 3.62 -10.94
C ASP A 77 10.90 3.38 -12.05
N ILE A 78 10.57 4.40 -12.86
CA ILE A 78 9.60 4.30 -13.97
C ILE A 78 10.32 4.18 -15.31
N ASP A 79 10.09 3.06 -15.98
CA ASP A 79 10.40 2.88 -17.39
C ASP A 79 9.20 3.31 -18.24
N PHE A 80 9.27 4.52 -18.80
CA PHE A 80 8.25 5.07 -19.69
C PHE A 80 8.25 4.45 -21.10
N ILE A 81 9.31 3.75 -21.49
CA ILE A 81 9.39 3.08 -22.81
C ILE A 81 8.72 1.72 -22.70
N GLY A 82 9.09 0.94 -21.69
CA GLY A 82 8.50 -0.36 -21.40
C GLY A 82 7.15 -0.29 -20.66
N ASN A 83 6.71 0.91 -20.25
CA ASN A 83 5.54 1.13 -19.40
C ASN A 83 5.56 0.27 -18.12
N THR A 84 6.68 0.25 -17.41
CA THR A 84 6.81 -0.52 -16.17
C THR A 84 7.28 0.32 -14.99
N ALA A 85 6.75 0.02 -13.80
CA ALA A 85 7.27 0.52 -12.54
C ALA A 85 8.10 -0.56 -11.85
N HIS A 86 9.33 -0.22 -11.47
CA HIS A 86 10.23 -1.07 -10.72
C HIS A 86 10.02 -0.86 -9.22
N VAL A 87 9.24 -1.74 -8.59
CA VAL A 87 8.94 -1.63 -7.17
C VAL A 87 10.04 -2.33 -6.37
N GLN A 88 10.84 -1.54 -5.67
CA GLN A 88 11.82 -2.01 -4.70
C GLN A 88 11.12 -2.11 -3.33
N THR A 89 11.29 -3.21 -2.59
CA THR A 89 10.59 -3.44 -1.31
C THR A 89 10.70 -2.22 -0.40
N ALA A 90 9.54 -1.70 0.01
CA ALA A 90 9.41 -0.48 0.78
C ALA A 90 10.27 -0.48 2.06
N SER A 91 10.98 0.62 2.29
CA SER A 91 11.70 0.87 3.55
C SER A 91 10.68 0.96 4.69
N VAL A 92 10.73 0.00 5.62
CA VAL A 92 9.99 0.07 6.88
C VAL A 92 10.83 0.89 7.85
N VAL A 93 10.35 2.09 8.18
CA VAL A 93 10.83 2.96 9.27
C VAL A 93 12.31 3.34 9.15
N GLY A 94 12.58 4.49 8.52
CA GLY A 94 13.74 5.35 8.81
C GLY A 94 15.15 4.79 8.60
N ILE A 95 15.28 3.52 8.26
CA ILE A 95 16.55 2.85 8.05
C ILE A 95 16.51 2.34 6.61
N ILE A 96 17.08 3.13 5.71
CA ILE A 96 17.53 2.64 4.41
C ILE A 96 18.69 1.69 4.69
N LYS A 97 18.41 0.50 5.23
CA LYS A 97 19.38 -0.57 5.31
C LYS A 97 19.44 -1.15 3.90
N SER A 98 20.55 -0.86 3.23
CA SER A 98 20.97 -1.52 2.00
C SER A 98 21.22 -3.00 2.29
N THR A 99 20.17 -3.80 2.41
CA THR A 99 20.26 -5.25 2.53
C THR A 99 19.60 -5.88 1.33
N LYS A 100 20.45 -6.09 0.31
CA LYS A 100 20.32 -7.06 -0.77
C LYS A 100 19.45 -8.25 -0.37
N THR A 101 18.37 -8.47 -1.12
CA THR A 101 18.16 -9.75 -1.81
C THR A 101 17.41 -9.45 -3.12
N LYS A 102 17.84 -10.08 -4.22
CA LYS A 102 17.18 -10.04 -5.55
C LYS A 102 15.72 -10.56 -5.53
N ALA A 103 15.23 -11.02 -4.37
CA ALA A 103 13.89 -11.57 -4.17
C ALA A 103 12.79 -10.50 -3.93
N GLY A 104 13.16 -9.24 -3.70
CA GLY A 104 12.21 -8.18 -3.32
C GLY A 104 11.75 -7.22 -4.42
N THR A 105 12.37 -7.27 -5.60
CA THR A 105 12.04 -6.34 -6.70
C THR A 105 11.05 -6.97 -7.65
N ARG A 106 9.88 -6.35 -7.82
CA ARG A 106 8.90 -6.75 -8.84
C ARG A 106 8.71 -5.63 -9.86
N LYS A 107 8.47 -6.00 -11.11
CA LYS A 107 8.01 -5.06 -12.14
C LYS A 107 6.48 -5.07 -12.18
N VAL A 108 5.88 -3.90 -12.20
CA VAL A 108 4.43 -3.72 -12.37
C VAL A 108 4.20 -3.06 -13.72
N GLN A 109 3.38 -3.69 -14.57
CA GLN A 109 2.97 -3.12 -15.85
C GLN A 109 2.03 -1.94 -15.60
N LEU A 110 2.29 -0.82 -16.26
CA LEU A 110 1.51 0.41 -16.14
C LEU A 110 0.51 0.49 -17.29
N ASN A 111 -0.77 0.52 -16.95
CA ASN A 111 -1.81 0.80 -17.93
C ASN A 111 -1.86 2.30 -18.28
N SER A 112 -2.67 2.65 -19.28
CA SER A 112 -2.85 4.05 -19.74
C SER A 112 -3.26 5.00 -18.61
N GLU A 113 -4.12 4.53 -17.70
CA GLU A 113 -4.59 5.31 -16.55
C GLU A 113 -3.46 5.63 -15.55
N ALA A 114 -2.59 4.66 -15.26
CA ALA A 114 -1.42 4.83 -14.40
C ALA A 114 -0.40 5.77 -15.05
N LEU A 115 -0.14 5.64 -16.35
CA LEU A 115 0.76 6.53 -17.09
C LEU A 115 0.25 7.96 -17.12
N ALA A 116 -1.06 8.15 -17.36
CA ALA A 116 -1.67 9.47 -17.34
C ALA A 116 -1.64 10.09 -15.93
N ALA A 117 -1.74 9.29 -14.86
CA ALA A 117 -1.55 9.79 -13.49
C ALA A 117 -0.12 10.27 -13.25
N LEU A 118 0.89 9.55 -13.77
CA LEU A 118 2.29 9.98 -13.73
C LEU A 118 2.52 11.26 -14.53
N GLN A 119 1.97 11.36 -15.74
CA GLN A 119 2.09 12.57 -16.55
C GLN A 119 1.47 13.79 -15.85
N ALA A 120 0.28 13.63 -15.27
CA ALA A 120 -0.36 14.68 -14.46
C ALA A 120 0.42 15.02 -13.19
N GLN A 121 1.22 14.08 -12.66
CA GLN A 121 2.05 14.31 -11.48
C GLN A 121 3.37 15.05 -11.78
N LYS A 122 3.91 14.94 -13.01
CA LYS A 122 5.20 15.54 -13.39
C LYS A 122 5.34 17.03 -13.03
N PRO A 123 4.36 17.92 -13.30
CA PRO A 123 4.48 19.35 -12.98
C PRO A 123 4.67 19.64 -11.48
N TYR A 124 4.24 18.72 -10.61
CA TYR A 124 4.26 18.92 -9.16
C TYR A 124 5.60 18.51 -8.55
N THR A 125 6.18 17.37 -8.98
CA THR A 125 7.32 16.76 -8.29
C THR A 125 8.53 16.48 -9.17
N ALA A 126 8.42 16.34 -10.49
CA ALA A 126 9.51 15.83 -11.34
C ALA A 126 10.81 16.67 -11.30
N LEU A 127 10.70 17.98 -11.11
CA LEU A 127 11.86 18.88 -10.97
C LEU A 127 12.18 19.27 -9.52
N LYS A 128 11.38 18.82 -8.55
CA LYS A 128 11.46 19.26 -7.15
C LYS A 128 11.84 18.14 -6.18
N SER A 129 11.65 16.88 -6.57
CA SER A 129 11.89 15.72 -5.73
C SER A 129 12.19 14.50 -6.58
N ASP A 130 13.04 13.61 -6.05
CA ASP A 130 13.24 12.27 -6.64
C ASP A 130 11.99 11.41 -6.52
N PHE A 131 11.15 11.66 -5.51
CA PHE A 131 9.92 10.91 -5.25
C PHE A 131 8.76 11.39 -6.12
N ILE A 132 7.98 10.45 -6.63
CA ILE A 132 6.83 10.75 -7.49
C ILE A 132 5.72 11.43 -6.68
N PHE A 133 5.41 10.87 -5.52
CA PHE A 133 4.30 11.30 -4.68
C PHE A 133 4.81 11.96 -3.38
N SER A 134 4.28 13.14 -3.08
CA SER A 134 4.62 13.95 -1.91
C SER A 134 3.36 14.51 -1.24
N ASP A 135 3.50 14.97 0.00
CA ASP A 135 2.44 15.68 0.71
C ASP A 135 2.37 17.12 0.16
N PRO A 136 1.31 17.53 -0.55
CA PRO A 136 1.21 18.85 -1.17
C PRO A 136 1.19 19.98 -0.13
N LYS A 137 0.85 19.68 1.14
CA LYS A 137 0.84 20.66 2.23
C LYS A 137 2.25 20.99 2.70
N THR A 138 3.10 19.98 2.87
CA THR A 138 4.48 20.17 3.36
C THR A 138 5.49 20.28 2.23
N ARG A 139 5.09 19.97 0.99
CA ARG A 139 5.95 19.84 -0.20
C ARG A 139 7.12 18.86 -0.02
N ALA A 140 6.98 17.94 0.93
CA ALA A 140 7.96 16.90 1.23
C ALA A 140 7.41 15.51 0.88
N PRO A 141 8.27 14.52 0.61
CA PRO A 141 7.84 13.13 0.41
C PRO A 141 6.96 12.62 1.56
N TRP A 142 6.04 11.73 1.25
CA TRP A 142 5.19 11.11 2.28
C TRP A 142 6.04 10.34 3.28
N ALA A 143 5.95 10.69 4.56
CA ALA A 143 6.76 10.07 5.61
C ALA A 143 6.54 8.55 5.76
N ASN A 144 5.30 8.09 5.59
CA ASN A 144 4.93 6.68 5.63
C ASN A 144 3.49 6.45 5.11
N ALA A 145 3.12 5.18 4.98
CA ALA A 145 1.78 4.75 4.59
C ALA A 145 0.66 5.34 5.45
N ASP A 146 0.91 5.49 6.76
CA ASP A 146 -0.06 6.04 7.70
C ASP A 146 -0.32 7.53 7.47
N ALA A 147 0.70 8.28 7.02
CA ALA A 147 0.55 9.67 6.63
C ALA A 147 -0.39 9.81 5.43
N ILE A 148 -0.23 8.98 4.39
CA ILE A 148 -1.17 8.93 3.25
C ILE A 148 -2.58 8.61 3.76
N ARG A 149 -2.72 7.59 4.62
CA ARG A 149 -4.02 7.15 5.14
C ARG A 149 -4.73 8.27 5.91
N LYS A 150 -4.06 8.86 6.91
CA LYS A 150 -4.67 9.84 7.82
C LYS A 150 -4.88 11.20 7.17
N LYS A 151 -3.93 11.66 6.34
CA LYS A 151 -3.93 13.03 5.81
C LYS A 151 -4.63 13.18 4.47
N ALA A 152 -4.61 12.15 3.62
CA ALA A 152 -5.18 12.20 2.27
C ALA A 152 -6.39 11.27 2.13
N TRP A 153 -6.25 10.00 2.49
CA TRP A 153 -7.27 8.99 2.20
C TRP A 153 -8.56 9.15 3.01
N VAL A 154 -8.46 9.13 4.35
CA VAL A 154 -9.61 9.31 5.27
C VAL A 154 -10.43 10.57 4.94
N PRO A 155 -9.83 11.77 4.80
CA PRO A 155 -10.61 12.96 4.47
C PRO A 155 -11.22 12.89 3.06
N THR A 156 -10.55 12.26 2.09
CA THR A 156 -11.10 12.09 0.74
C THR A 156 -12.31 11.17 0.75
N LEU A 157 -12.25 10.00 1.42
CA LEU A 157 -13.40 9.10 1.52
C LEU A 157 -14.59 9.76 2.21
N LYS A 158 -14.34 10.50 3.31
CA LYS A 158 -15.38 11.24 4.02
C LYS A 158 -16.07 12.25 3.11
N LYS A 159 -15.31 12.99 2.30
CA LYS A 159 -15.85 13.97 1.34
C LYS A 159 -16.57 13.30 0.16
N ALA A 160 -16.11 12.14 -0.28
CA ALA A 160 -16.74 11.37 -1.35
C ALA A 160 -18.07 10.71 -0.92
N GLY A 161 -18.39 10.69 0.38
CA GLY A 161 -19.52 9.93 0.91
C GLY A 161 -19.34 8.41 0.79
N VAL A 162 -18.10 7.95 0.60
CA VAL A 162 -17.78 6.52 0.44
C VAL A 162 -17.40 5.93 1.81
N ARG A 163 -17.92 4.74 2.12
CA ARG A 163 -17.60 4.03 3.36
C ARG A 163 -16.09 3.86 3.49
N TYR A 164 -15.58 4.08 4.71
CA TYR A 164 -14.16 3.89 4.97
C TYR A 164 -13.74 2.44 4.70
N ARG A 165 -12.63 2.32 3.96
CA ARG A 165 -11.89 1.07 3.75
C ARG A 165 -10.40 1.37 3.86
N ASN A 166 -9.60 0.41 4.31
CA ASN A 166 -8.15 0.57 4.36
C ASN A 166 -7.60 0.82 2.93
N PRO A 167 -6.63 1.74 2.70
CA PRO A 167 -5.93 1.89 1.42
C PRO A 167 -5.45 0.58 0.78
N TYR A 168 -5.19 -0.47 1.58
CA TYR A 168 -4.87 -1.81 1.07
C TYR A 168 -5.97 -2.39 0.16
N GLN A 169 -7.23 -2.00 0.32
CA GLN A 169 -8.34 -2.44 -0.55
C GLN A 169 -8.22 -1.89 -1.99
N THR A 170 -7.40 -0.87 -2.26
CA THR A 170 -7.09 -0.44 -3.64
C THR A 170 -6.39 -1.55 -4.43
N ARG A 171 -5.53 -2.34 -3.76
CA ARG A 171 -4.87 -3.52 -4.33
C ARG A 171 -5.86 -4.63 -4.64
N HIS A 172 -6.83 -4.85 -3.75
CA HIS A 172 -7.88 -5.84 -3.98
C HIS A 172 -8.80 -5.43 -5.13
N THR A 173 -9.17 -4.14 -5.20
CA THR A 173 -9.93 -3.58 -6.33
C THR A 173 -9.21 -3.82 -7.65
N PHE A 174 -7.90 -3.57 -7.70
CA PHE A 174 -7.08 -3.85 -8.87
C PHE A 174 -7.05 -5.35 -9.23
N ALA A 175 -6.84 -6.23 -8.25
CA ALA A 175 -6.82 -7.68 -8.46
C ALA A 175 -8.16 -8.21 -8.98
N THR A 176 -9.27 -7.79 -8.38
CA THR A 176 -10.62 -8.16 -8.83
C THR A 176 -10.90 -7.65 -10.24
N ARG A 177 -10.51 -6.40 -10.56
CA ARG A 177 -10.68 -5.85 -11.91
C ARG A 177 -9.86 -6.60 -12.96
N HIS A 178 -8.64 -7.03 -12.64
CA HIS A 178 -7.82 -7.84 -13.54
C HIS A 178 -8.40 -9.24 -13.77
N ILE A 179 -8.87 -9.90 -12.71
CA ILE A 179 -9.52 -11.22 -12.82
C ILE A 179 -10.81 -11.11 -13.65
N SER A 180 -11.63 -10.09 -13.39
CA SER A 180 -12.87 -9.85 -14.14
C SER A 180 -12.64 -9.48 -15.61
N GLN A 181 -11.46 -8.97 -15.96
CA GLN A 181 -11.10 -8.60 -17.34
C GLN A 181 -10.38 -9.73 -18.10
N GLY A 182 -10.22 -10.92 -17.49
CA GLY A 182 -9.91 -12.16 -18.21
C GLY A 182 -8.65 -12.13 -19.05
N ARG A 183 -7.51 -11.73 -18.48
CA ARG A 183 -6.17 -11.94 -19.05
C ARG A 183 -5.18 -12.38 -17.99
#